data_AF-Q5WCL3-F1
#
_entry.id   AF-Q5WCL3-F1
#
_cell.length_a   1.000
_cell.length_b   1.000
_cell.length_c   1.000
_cell.angle_alpha   90.00
_cell.angle_beta   90.00
_cell.angle_gamma   90.00
#
_symmetry.space_group_name_H-M   'P 1'
#
loop_
_entity.id
_entity.type
_entity.pdbx_description
1 polymer ?
#
loop_
_entity_poly.entity_id
_entity_poly.type
_entity_poly.pdbx_seq_one_letter_code
_entity_poly.pdbx_strand_id
1 'polypeptide(L)'
;MNSNDFQNWVANYYEKRGWADFGIFIRMGFLAEETGELARAIRALEIGRDRPDETVATMEENRRQLAEELGDVLGNISMIASHYDLTLEDVFAAHQKKLSRRYAQSL
;
A
#
# COMPACT_ATOMS: atom_id res chain seq x y z
N MET A 1 12.28 9.68 2.17
CA MET A 1 12.32 9.04 0.83
C MET A 1 11.22 9.68 -0.01
N ASN A 2 11.49 10.05 -1.27
CA ASN A 2 10.43 10.49 -2.18
C ASN A 2 9.78 9.28 -2.89
N SER A 3 8.73 9.49 -3.67
CA SER A 3 8.01 8.39 -4.35
C SER A 3 8.84 7.64 -5.38
N ASN A 4 9.71 8.34 -6.12
CA ASN A 4 10.59 7.71 -7.10
C ASN A 4 11.70 6.89 -6.41
N ASP A 5 12.28 7.42 -5.34
CA ASP A 5 13.25 6.70 -4.51
C ASP A 5 12.63 5.41 -3.94
N PHE A 6 11.37 5.50 -3.46
CA PHE A 6 10.63 4.36 -2.93
C PHE A 6 10.36 3.32 -4.00
N GLN A 7 9.81 3.72 -5.14
CA GLN A 7 9.50 2.80 -6.24
C GLN A 7 10.77 2.09 -6.74
N ASN A 8 11.88 2.83 -6.88
CA ASN A 8 13.17 2.24 -7.27
C ASN A 8 13.70 1.29 -6.19
N TRP A 9 13.60 1.65 -4.92
CA TRP A 9 14.02 0.78 -3.83
C TRP A 9 13.22 -0.54 -3.81
N VAL A 10 11.89 -0.46 -3.96
CA VAL A 10 11.00 -1.63 -4.03
C VAL A 10 11.35 -2.50 -5.22
N ALA A 11 11.46 -1.93 -6.43
CA ALA A 11 11.80 -2.68 -7.64
C ALA A 11 13.12 -3.44 -7.49
N ASN A 12 14.18 -2.76 -7.03
CA ASN A 12 15.49 -3.36 -6.81
C ASN A 12 15.47 -4.44 -5.72
N TYR A 13 14.74 -4.22 -4.63
CA TYR A 13 14.66 -5.16 -3.53
C TYR A 13 13.92 -6.45 -3.95
N TYR A 14 12.84 -6.30 -4.71
CA TYR A 14 12.00 -7.41 -5.17
C TYR A 14 12.67 -8.20 -6.30
N GLU A 15 13.39 -7.52 -7.20
CA GLU A 15 14.19 -8.17 -8.26
C GLU A 15 15.25 -9.09 -7.65
N LYS A 16 16.00 -8.62 -6.64
CA LYS A 16 17.01 -9.44 -5.93
C LYS A 16 16.45 -10.70 -5.26
N ARG A 17 15.13 -10.74 -5.02
CA ARG A 17 14.43 -11.87 -4.39
C ARG A 17 13.72 -12.76 -5.41
N GLY A 18 13.78 -12.44 -6.71
CA GLY A 18 13.00 -13.12 -7.76
C GLY A 18 11.50 -12.82 -7.65
N TRP A 19 11.10 -11.88 -6.79
CA TRP A 19 9.69 -11.53 -6.61
C TRP A 19 9.17 -10.69 -7.76
N ALA A 20 10.06 -10.09 -8.57
CA ALA A 20 9.73 -9.43 -9.83
C ALA A 20 9.09 -10.39 -10.86
N ASP A 21 9.37 -11.68 -10.77
CA ASP A 21 8.95 -12.69 -11.75
C ASP A 21 7.50 -13.18 -11.55
N PHE A 22 6.86 -12.85 -10.43
CA PHE A 22 5.47 -13.21 -10.21
C PHE A 22 4.55 -12.47 -11.18
N GLY A 23 3.68 -13.25 -11.84
CA GLY A 23 2.68 -12.73 -12.76
C GLY A 23 1.70 -11.76 -12.08
N ILE A 24 1.16 -10.82 -12.86
CA ILE A 24 0.33 -9.72 -12.34
C ILE A 24 -0.89 -10.19 -11.54
N PHE A 25 -1.49 -11.33 -11.88
CA PHE A 25 -2.61 -11.91 -11.12
C PHE A 25 -2.22 -12.38 -9.72
N ILE A 26 -0.99 -12.90 -9.55
CA ILE A 26 -0.47 -13.27 -8.23
C ILE A 26 -0.25 -12.00 -7.39
N ARG A 27 0.29 -10.95 -8.00
CA ARG A 27 0.48 -9.64 -7.32
C ARG A 27 -0.84 -9.02 -6.87
N MET A 28 -1.90 -9.16 -7.68
CA MET A 28 -3.23 -8.72 -7.26
C MET A 28 -3.75 -9.50 -6.04
N GLY A 29 -3.36 -10.77 -5.90
CA GLY A 29 -3.61 -11.55 -4.69
C GLY A 29 -2.89 -10.95 -3.47
N PHE A 30 -1.58 -10.70 -3.59
CA PHE A 30 -0.80 -10.06 -2.51
C PHE A 30 -1.37 -8.70 -2.13
N LEU A 31 -1.71 -7.84 -3.10
CA LEU A 31 -2.35 -6.55 -2.81
C LEU A 31 -3.65 -6.71 -2.01
N ALA A 32 -4.46 -7.73 -2.31
CA ALA A 32 -5.69 -8.00 -1.57
C ALA A 32 -5.41 -8.49 -0.14
N GLU A 33 -4.39 -9.33 0.04
CA GLU A 33 -3.90 -9.78 1.34
C GLU A 33 -3.43 -8.59 2.20
N GLU A 34 -2.53 -7.74 1.69
CA GLU A 34 -2.03 -6.56 2.42
C GLU A 34 -3.14 -5.55 2.73
N THR A 35 -4.13 -5.40 1.84
CA THR A 35 -5.30 -4.56 2.12
C THR A 35 -6.13 -5.11 3.27
N GLY A 36 -6.22 -6.44 3.40
CA GLY A 36 -6.88 -7.11 4.52
C GLY A 36 -6.10 -6.93 5.84
N GLU A 37 -4.78 -7.00 5.78
CA GLU A 37 -3.89 -6.76 6.92
C GLU A 37 -3.98 -5.29 7.39
N LEU A 38 -3.98 -4.34 6.45
CA LEU A 38 -4.24 -2.93 6.72
C LEU A 38 -5.60 -2.70 7.39
N ALA A 39 -6.66 -3.34 6.89
CA ALA A 39 -7.99 -3.26 7.50
C ALA A 39 -7.99 -3.79 8.94
N ARG A 40 -7.23 -4.87 9.21
CA ARG A 40 -7.03 -5.43 10.55
C ARG A 40 -6.30 -4.46 11.47
N ALA A 41 -5.25 -3.79 10.99
CA ALA A 41 -4.50 -2.79 11.77
C ALA A 41 -5.36 -1.57 12.13
N ILE A 42 -6.13 -1.03 11.17
CA ILE A 42 -7.08 0.05 11.43
C ILE A 42 -8.13 -0.38 12.46
N ARG A 43 -8.71 -1.58 12.31
CA ARG A 43 -9.70 -2.09 13.27
C ARG A 43 -9.13 -2.16 14.68
N ALA A 44 -7.89 -2.63 14.83
CA ALA A 44 -7.21 -2.70 16.13
C ALA A 44 -7.07 -1.32 16.79
N LEU A 45 -6.78 -0.27 16.01
CA LEU A 45 -6.68 1.12 16.48
C LEU A 45 -8.03 1.72 16.87
N GLU A 46 -9.06 1.50 16.05
CA GLU A 46 -10.33 2.23 16.18
C GLU A 46 -11.29 1.57 17.18
N ILE A 47 -11.46 0.25 17.11
CA ILE A 47 -12.47 -0.49 17.89
C ILE A 47 -11.88 -1.67 18.67
N GLY A 48 -10.57 -1.87 18.60
CA GLY A 48 -9.89 -3.00 19.20
C GLY A 48 -10.16 -4.32 18.48
N ARG A 49 -9.58 -5.40 19.03
CA ARG A 49 -9.78 -6.77 18.56
C ARG A 49 -10.40 -7.59 19.68
N ASP A 50 -11.62 -8.06 19.44
CA ASP A 50 -12.33 -8.92 20.38
C ASP A 50 -11.85 -10.37 20.21
N ARG A 51 -10.64 -10.64 20.72
CA ARG A 51 -9.99 -11.95 20.66
C ARG A 51 -9.44 -12.31 22.04
N PRO A 52 -9.95 -13.37 22.70
CA PRO A 52 -9.52 -13.76 24.04
C PRO A 52 -8.04 -14.13 24.14
N ASP A 53 -7.42 -14.49 23.02
CA ASP A 53 -6.04 -14.96 22.87
C ASP A 53 -5.03 -13.86 22.51
N GLU A 54 -5.49 -12.64 22.19
CA GLU A 54 -4.60 -11.54 21.78
C GLU A 54 -4.30 -10.60 22.93
N THR A 55 -3.00 -10.37 23.19
CA THR A 55 -2.56 -9.30 24.09
C THR A 55 -2.92 -7.94 23.50
N VAL A 56 -3.50 -7.08 24.33
CA VAL A 56 -3.83 -5.69 23.94
C VAL A 56 -2.54 -4.94 23.64
N ALA A 57 -2.34 -4.61 22.35
CA ALA A 57 -1.20 -3.82 21.91
C ALA A 57 -1.35 -2.35 22.34
N THR A 58 -0.22 -1.71 22.61
CA THR A 58 -0.16 -0.27 22.90
C THR A 58 -0.51 0.56 21.66
N MET A 59 -0.89 1.82 21.88
CA MET A 59 -1.14 2.76 20.79
C MET A 59 0.07 2.94 19.87
N GLU A 60 1.29 2.91 20.41
CA GLU A 60 2.52 3.02 19.62
C GLU A 60 2.76 1.79 18.75
N GLU A 61 2.55 0.58 19.29
CA GLU A 61 2.65 -0.67 18.53
C GLU A 61 1.62 -0.72 17.41
N ASN A 62 0.38 -0.34 17.70
CA ASN A 62 -0.68 -0.30 16.69
C ASN A 62 -0.39 0.74 15.59
N ARG A 63 0.18 1.90 15.93
CA ARG A 63 0.62 2.90 14.93
C ARG A 63 1.77 2.39 14.07
N ARG A 64 2.72 1.65 14.66
CA ARG A 64 3.81 1.02 13.92
C ARG A 64 3.26 -0.01 12.93
N GLN A 65 2.37 -0.90 13.38
CA GLN A 65 1.70 -1.86 12.51
C GLN A 65 0.96 -1.14 11.38
N LEU A 66 0.15 -0.12 11.67
CA LEU A 66 -0.53 0.65 10.62
C LEU A 66 0.45 1.21 9.57
N ALA A 67 1.61 1.72 9.99
CA ALA A 67 2.61 2.24 9.08
C ALA A 67 3.27 1.14 8.23
N GLU A 68 3.51 -0.04 8.80
CA GLU A 68 4.01 -1.24 8.10
C GLU A 68 3.00 -1.68 7.02
N GLU A 69 1.74 -1.90 7.40
CA GLU A 69 0.70 -2.38 6.48
C GLU A 69 0.38 -1.36 5.36
N LEU A 70 0.42 -0.06 5.65
CA LEU A 70 0.33 0.98 4.62
C LEU A 70 1.51 0.90 3.64
N GLY A 71 2.70 0.60 4.15
CA GLY A 71 3.92 0.39 3.36
C GLY A 71 3.80 -0.82 2.43
N ASP A 72 3.24 -1.92 2.92
CA ASP A 72 3.07 -3.16 2.14
C ASP A 72 2.04 -2.99 1.01
N VAL A 73 0.95 -2.27 1.27
CA VAL A 73 0.00 -1.84 0.22
C VAL A 73 0.69 -0.95 -0.82
N LEU A 74 1.46 0.06 -0.38
CA LEU A 74 2.18 0.96 -1.28
C LEU A 74 3.25 0.21 -2.10
N GLY A 75 3.97 -0.74 -1.52
CA GLY A 75 4.96 -1.56 -2.21
C GLY A 75 4.35 -2.39 -3.32
N ASN A 76 3.19 -3.01 -3.07
CA ASN A 76 2.45 -3.73 -4.10
C ASN A 76 1.95 -2.81 -5.22
N ILE A 77 1.41 -1.62 -4.88
CA ILE A 77 1.01 -0.61 -5.88
C ILE A 77 2.22 -0.16 -6.73
N SER A 78 3.37 0.08 -6.11
CA SER A 78 4.61 0.42 -6.81
C SER A 78 5.04 -0.64 -7.81
N MET A 79 4.99 -1.92 -7.43
CA MET A 79 5.31 -3.04 -8.32
C MET A 79 4.34 -3.16 -9.48
N ILE A 80 3.04 -2.93 -9.24
CA ILE A 80 2.03 -2.91 -10.31
C ILE A 80 2.27 -1.74 -11.26
N ALA A 81 2.55 -0.54 -10.74
CA ALA A 81 2.88 0.62 -11.57
C ALA A 81 4.12 0.35 -12.44
N SER A 82 5.20 -0.16 -11.84
CA SER A 82 6.42 -0.55 -12.56
C SER A 82 6.16 -1.62 -13.64
N HIS A 83 5.27 -2.58 -13.39
CA HIS A 83 4.91 -3.61 -14.40
C HIS A 83 4.27 -3.02 -15.66
N TYR A 84 3.62 -1.86 -15.54
CA TYR A 84 2.97 -1.15 -16.65
C TYR A 84 3.74 0.09 -17.12
N ASP A 85 5.03 0.19 -16.78
CA ASP A 85 5.89 1.33 -17.12
C ASP A 85 5.35 2.68 -16.62
N LEU A 86 4.67 2.67 -15.46
CA LEU A 86 4.15 3.87 -14.79
C LEU A 86 4.99 4.20 -13.57
N THR A 87 5.24 5.49 -13.36
CA THR A 87 5.78 5.99 -12.08
C THR A 87 4.65 6.23 -11.08
N LEU A 88 4.96 6.22 -9.79
CA LEU A 88 4.01 6.66 -8.77
C LEU A 88 3.61 8.14 -8.97
N GLU A 89 4.50 8.97 -9.49
CA GLU A 89 4.20 10.36 -9.84
C GLU A 89 3.13 10.46 -10.93
N ASP A 90 3.18 9.60 -11.95
CA ASP A 90 2.14 9.50 -12.98
C ASP A 90 0.78 9.14 -12.36
N VAL A 91 0.77 8.18 -11.43
CA VAL A 91 -0.43 7.74 -10.71
C VAL A 91 -1.02 8.89 -9.88
N PHE A 92 -0.18 9.61 -9.13
CA PHE A 92 -0.61 10.74 -8.31
C PHE A 92 -1.16 11.89 -9.17
N ALA A 93 -0.46 12.25 -10.24
CA ALA A 93 -0.89 13.30 -11.16
C ALA A 93 -2.22 12.96 -11.84
N ALA A 94 -2.39 11.69 -12.28
CA ALA A 94 -3.64 11.22 -12.85
C ALA A 94 -4.80 11.31 -11.86
N HIS A 95 -4.58 10.93 -10.59
CA HIS A 95 -5.59 11.00 -9.55
C HIS A 95 -5.97 12.46 -9.21
N GLN A 96 -4.98 13.33 -9.01
CA GLN A 96 -5.20 14.75 -8.75
C GLN A 96 -6.02 15.40 -9.87
N LYS A 97 -5.61 15.19 -11.14
CA LYS A 97 -6.32 15.72 -12.31
C LYS A 97 -7.77 15.22 -12.40
N LYS A 98 -8.03 13.96 -12.05
CA LYS A 98 -9.38 13.38 -12.01
C LYS A 98 -10.25 14.07 -10.95
N LEU A 99 -9.73 14.27 -9.74
CA LEU A 99 -10.46 14.95 -8.66
C LEU A 99 -10.69 16.42 -8.99
N SER A 100 -9.67 17.15 -9.44
CA SER A 100 -9.80 18.56 -9.81
C SER A 100 -10.86 18.77 -10.90
N ARG A 101 -10.91 17.91 -11.92
CA ARG A 101 -11.96 17.98 -12.96
C ARG A 101 -13.35 17.69 -12.41
N ARG A 102 -13.48 16.68 -11.54
CA ARG A 102 -14.76 16.29 -10.96
C ARG A 102 -15.40 17.41 -10.14
N TYR A 103 -14.59 18.14 -9.37
CA TYR A 103 -15.08 19.20 -8.49
C TYR A 103 -15.00 20.62 -9.08
N ALA A 104 -14.32 20.81 -10.22
CA ALA A 104 -14.37 22.06 -10.98
C ALA A 104 -15.71 22.27 -11.71
N GLN A 105 -16.52 21.21 -11.90
CA GLN A 105 -17.88 21.29 -12.45
C GLN A 105 -18.95 21.51 -11.36
N SER A 106 -18.57 21.51 -10.08
CA SER A 106 -19.47 21.69 -8.93
C SER A 106 -19.37 23.07 -8.27
N LEU A 107 -18.66 24.01 -8.90
CA LEU A 107 -18.57 25.44 -8.57
C LEU A 107 -19.18 26.24 -9.71
#